data_AF-A0A9D7EY24-F1
#
_entry.id   AF-A0A9D7EY24-F1
#
_cell.length_a   1.000
_cell.length_b   1.000
_cell.length_c   1.000
_cell.angle_alpha   90.00
_cell.angle_beta   90.00
_cell.angle_gamma   90.00
#
_symmetry.space_group_name_H-M   'P 1'
#
loop_
_entity.id
_entity.type
_entity.pdbx_description
1 polymer ?
#
loop_
_entity_poly.entity_id
_entity_poly.type
_entity_poly.pdbx_seq_one_letter_code
_entity_poly.pdbx_strand_id
1 'polypeptide(L)'
;MKITCVIVDDEPMALNLVESYVEKTPFLILKKKCSSAIEAMEFIKTEPVDLLFLDIQMPDLTGIEFSKMLPADTRVIFTTAFDQYALEGFKVEALDYLLKPFDYAEFLAAANKANTWFELVKGKQQHIVSEEKEFLFVKSEYKQLRIRLADVMYFEGLKDYIKIWLKDNPKPVLTLMSLKTLEEELPETHFMRVHRSFIVSLNNIEVIERSQIIINKQRITVSEQYKAKFLEFVARNSIDFN
;
A
#
# COMPACT_ATOMS: atom_id res chain seq x y z
N MET A 1 12.03 5.90 9.12
CA MET A 1 11.88 4.44 9.35
C MET A 1 13.24 3.77 9.17
N LYS A 2 13.47 2.53 9.64
CA LYS A 2 14.68 1.78 9.27
C LYS A 2 14.35 0.73 8.20
N ILE A 3 15.20 0.64 7.17
CA ILE A 3 15.06 -0.24 6.00
C ILE A 3 16.25 -1.19 6.03
N THR A 4 15.99 -2.48 6.09
CA THR A 4 17.02 -3.52 6.02
C THR A 4 17.47 -3.68 4.57
N CYS A 5 18.78 -3.73 4.34
CA CYS A 5 19.31 -3.90 3.01
C CYS A 5 20.43 -4.94 2.90
N VAL A 6 20.56 -5.48 1.69
CA VAL A 6 21.67 -6.36 1.28
C VAL A 6 22.32 -5.74 0.05
N ILE A 7 23.65 -5.86 -0.04
CA ILE A 7 24.43 -5.46 -1.21
C ILE A 7 24.88 -6.73 -1.93
N VAL A 8 24.64 -6.81 -3.24
CA VAL A 8 24.98 -7.97 -4.06
C VAL A 8 25.74 -7.50 -5.29
N ASP A 9 27.01 -7.87 -5.36
CA ASP A 9 27.93 -7.47 -6.42
C ASP A 9 29.12 -8.45 -6.41
N ASP A 10 29.56 -8.94 -7.56
CA ASP A 10 30.70 -9.86 -7.64
C ASP A 10 32.05 -9.14 -7.49
N GLU A 11 32.08 -7.81 -7.59
CA GLU A 11 33.28 -6.99 -7.39
C GLU A 11 33.44 -6.55 -5.92
N PRO A 12 34.51 -6.98 -5.21
CA PRO A 12 34.74 -6.60 -3.80
C PRO A 12 34.84 -5.09 -3.57
N MET A 13 35.34 -4.33 -4.56
CA MET A 13 35.45 -2.88 -4.46
C MET A 13 34.09 -2.20 -4.48
N ALA A 14 33.17 -2.67 -5.33
CA ALA A 14 31.81 -2.15 -5.40
C ALA A 14 31.03 -2.45 -4.10
N LEU A 15 31.17 -3.67 -3.56
CA LEU A 15 30.61 -4.05 -2.26
C LEU A 15 31.04 -3.08 -1.14
N ASN A 16 32.33 -2.77 -1.05
CA ASN A 16 32.86 -1.87 -0.01
C ASN A 16 32.46 -0.41 -0.24
N LEU A 17 32.36 0.04 -1.51
CA LEU A 17 31.89 1.38 -1.83
C LEU A 17 30.45 1.59 -1.36
N VAL A 18 29.55 0.68 -1.74
CA VAL A 18 28.13 0.76 -1.38
C VAL A 18 27.95 0.60 0.13
N GLU A 19 28.72 -0.27 0.79
CA GLU A 19 28.72 -0.37 2.27
C GLU A 19 29.05 0.97 2.92
N SER A 20 30.11 1.65 2.46
CA SER A 20 30.49 2.96 3.00
C SER A 20 29.41 4.03 2.82
N TYR A 21 28.58 3.91 1.78
CA TYR A 21 27.44 4.80 1.55
C TYR A 21 26.23 4.42 2.41
N VAL A 22 25.98 3.12 2.60
CA VAL A 22 24.95 2.62 3.51
C VAL A 22 25.23 3.06 4.95
N GLU A 23 26.47 2.96 5.41
CA GLU A 23 26.89 3.40 6.75
C GLU A 23 26.68 4.91 6.98
N LYS A 24 26.83 5.72 5.93
CA LYS A 24 26.56 7.16 5.97
C LYS A 24 25.07 7.52 5.93
N THR A 25 24.18 6.54 5.74
CA THR A 25 22.75 6.76 5.48
C THR A 25 21.91 6.21 6.64
N PRO A 26 21.47 7.04 7.60
CA PRO A 26 20.97 6.59 8.90
C PRO A 26 19.72 5.70 8.88
N PHE A 27 18.93 5.75 7.81
CA PHE A 27 17.70 4.96 7.67
C PHE A 27 17.94 3.57 7.07
N LEU A 28 19.15 3.26 6.61
CA LEU A 28 19.50 1.95 6.08
C LEU A 28 20.17 1.10 7.16
N ILE A 29 19.91 -0.21 7.14
CA ILE A 29 20.58 -1.21 7.98
C ILE A 29 21.17 -2.27 7.06
N LEU A 30 22.49 -2.29 6.89
CA LEU A 30 23.15 -3.36 6.15
C LEU A 30 23.06 -4.67 6.92
N LYS A 31 22.44 -5.68 6.30
CA LYS A 31 22.31 -7.04 6.85
C LYS A 31 23.44 -7.96 6.39
N LYS A 32 23.80 -7.86 5.10
CA LYS A 32 24.84 -8.70 4.49
C LYS A 32 25.38 -8.09 3.21
N LYS A 33 26.66 -8.37 2.91
CA LYS A 33 27.27 -8.24 1.58
C LYS A 33 27.38 -9.64 0.97
N CYS A 34 26.96 -9.78 -0.28
CA CYS A 34 26.98 -11.05 -1.00
C CYS A 34 27.78 -10.87 -2.29
N SER A 35 28.72 -11.77 -2.56
CA SER A 35 29.54 -11.71 -3.78
C SER A 35 28.91 -12.44 -4.97
N SER A 36 27.67 -12.92 -4.82
CA SER A 36 26.92 -13.62 -5.86
C SER A 36 25.42 -13.61 -5.58
N ALA A 37 24.61 -13.77 -6.63
CA ALA A 37 23.17 -13.94 -6.50
C ALA A 37 22.78 -15.20 -5.70
N ILE A 38 23.57 -16.29 -5.82
CA ILE A 38 23.33 -17.55 -5.09
C ILE A 38 23.45 -17.32 -3.58
N GLU A 39 24.52 -16.66 -3.13
CA GLU A 39 24.72 -16.33 -1.72
C GLU A 39 23.60 -15.43 -1.18
N ALA A 40 23.18 -14.44 -1.97
CA ALA A 40 22.08 -13.56 -1.60
C ALA A 40 20.75 -14.31 -1.48
N MET A 41 20.46 -15.23 -2.40
CA MET A 41 19.24 -16.05 -2.37
C MET A 41 19.19 -16.96 -1.12
N GLU A 42 20.31 -17.57 -0.73
CA GLU A 42 20.37 -18.39 0.49
C GLU A 42 20.09 -17.55 1.74
N PHE A 43 20.64 -16.33 1.80
CA PHE A 43 20.41 -15.43 2.92
C PHE A 43 18.94 -14.99 3.01
N ILE A 44 18.36 -14.51 1.90
CA ILE A 44 17.00 -13.95 1.85
C ILE A 44 15.91 -14.99 2.16
N LYS A 45 16.18 -16.28 1.94
CA LYS A 45 15.26 -17.37 2.33
C LYS A 45 15.05 -17.47 3.84
N THR A 46 16.03 -17.05 4.62
CA THR A 46 16.02 -17.22 6.09
C THR A 46 15.87 -15.90 6.83
N GLU A 47 16.34 -14.81 6.24
CA GLU A 47 16.31 -13.47 6.80
C GLU A 47 15.53 -12.53 5.86
N PRO A 48 14.40 -11.94 6.29
CA PRO A 48 13.66 -11.01 5.46
C PRO A 48 14.47 -9.73 5.23
N VAL A 49 14.47 -9.23 3.99
CA VAL A 49 15.20 -8.04 3.56
C VAL A 49 14.26 -7.11 2.80
N ASP A 50 14.24 -5.83 3.18
CA ASP A 50 13.41 -4.83 2.51
C ASP A 50 14.00 -4.45 1.13
N LEU A 51 15.30 -4.15 1.05
CA LEU A 51 15.94 -3.55 -0.12
C LEU A 51 17.23 -4.24 -0.55
N LEU A 52 17.41 -4.49 -1.85
CA LEU A 52 18.68 -4.92 -2.44
C LEU A 52 19.30 -3.79 -3.25
N PHE A 53 20.60 -3.56 -3.04
CA PHE A 53 21.47 -2.91 -4.02
C PHE A 53 22.12 -4.03 -4.82
N LEU A 54 21.72 -4.18 -6.08
CA LEU A 54 21.99 -5.37 -6.88
C LEU A 54 22.70 -5.04 -8.17
N ASP A 55 23.87 -5.61 -8.40
CA ASP A 55 24.53 -5.50 -9.69
C ASP A 55 23.80 -6.28 -10.79
N ILE A 56 23.70 -5.68 -11.97
CA ILE A 56 23.06 -6.33 -13.12
C ILE A 56 23.93 -7.44 -13.69
N GLN A 57 25.25 -7.24 -13.78
CA GLN A 57 26.17 -8.16 -14.42
C GLN A 57 26.97 -8.94 -13.39
N MET A 58 26.46 -10.12 -13.05
CA MET A 58 27.18 -11.08 -12.22
C MET A 58 27.35 -12.40 -12.97
N PRO A 59 28.40 -13.18 -12.66
CA PRO A 59 28.55 -14.54 -13.15
C PRO A 59 27.33 -15.42 -12.81
N ASP A 60 27.08 -16.40 -13.69
CA ASP A 60 26.06 -17.45 -13.57
C ASP A 60 24.59 -16.99 -13.59
N LEU A 61 24.23 -15.94 -12.84
CA LEU A 61 22.88 -15.40 -12.74
C LEU A 61 22.91 -13.87 -12.70
N THR A 62 22.30 -13.24 -13.71
CA THR A 62 22.27 -11.78 -13.78
C THR A 62 21.37 -11.18 -12.69
N GLY A 63 21.65 -9.94 -12.29
CA GLY A 63 20.80 -9.23 -11.32
C GLY A 63 19.35 -9.09 -11.79
N ILE A 64 19.12 -8.92 -13.10
CA ILE A 64 17.76 -8.85 -13.65
C ILE A 64 17.03 -10.18 -13.48
N GLU A 65 17.68 -11.31 -13.76
CA GLU A 65 17.08 -12.63 -13.56
C GLU A 65 16.85 -12.92 -12.08
N PHE A 66 17.82 -12.58 -11.23
CA PHE A 66 17.71 -12.75 -9.79
C PHE A 66 16.56 -11.92 -9.20
N SER A 67 16.37 -10.68 -9.66
CA SER A 67 15.30 -9.80 -9.17
C SER A 67 13.89 -10.38 -9.35
N LYS A 68 13.69 -11.20 -10.39
CA LYS A 68 12.40 -11.86 -10.68
C LYS A 68 12.10 -13.03 -9.73
N MET A 69 13.11 -13.51 -8.99
CA MET A 69 13.00 -14.61 -8.04
C MET A 69 12.83 -14.11 -6.60
N LEU A 70 12.92 -12.81 -6.35
CA LEU A 70 12.84 -12.23 -5.03
C LEU A 70 11.40 -12.28 -4.47
N PRO A 71 11.23 -12.31 -3.13
CA PRO A 71 9.93 -12.11 -2.50
C PRO A 71 9.28 -10.79 -2.97
N ALA A 72 7.94 -10.78 -3.07
CA ALA A 72 7.19 -9.62 -3.58
C ALA A 72 7.40 -8.33 -2.77
N ASP A 73 7.77 -8.45 -1.50
CA ASP A 73 8.02 -7.32 -0.59
C ASP A 73 9.46 -6.81 -0.63
N THR A 74 10.37 -7.55 -1.27
CA THR A 74 11.77 -7.16 -1.42
C THR A 74 11.94 -6.30 -2.67
N ARG A 75 12.45 -5.09 -2.49
CA ARG A 75 12.66 -4.12 -3.57
C ARG A 75 14.12 -4.06 -3.99
N VAL A 76 14.34 -3.55 -5.21
CA VAL A 76 15.66 -3.52 -5.83
C VAL A 76 15.99 -2.11 -6.31
N ILE A 77 17.20 -1.66 -6.01
CA ILE A 77 17.91 -0.61 -6.73
C ILE A 77 19.05 -1.30 -7.47
N PHE A 78 19.08 -1.16 -8.79
CA PHE A 78 20.13 -1.77 -9.58
C PHE A 78 21.38 -0.90 -9.62
N THR A 79 22.54 -1.55 -9.64
CA THR A 79 23.82 -0.94 -10.05
C THR A 79 24.25 -1.54 -11.38
N THR A 80 24.80 -0.73 -12.29
CA THR A 80 25.20 -1.22 -13.62
C THR A 80 26.33 -0.37 -14.20
N ALA A 81 27.26 -0.98 -14.92
CA ALA A 81 28.27 -0.26 -15.70
C ALA A 81 27.80 0.15 -17.11
N PHE A 82 26.56 -0.18 -17.50
CA PHE A 82 26.06 0.05 -18.85
C PHE A 82 24.74 0.83 -18.87
N ASP A 83 24.73 1.90 -19.67
CA ASP A 83 23.56 2.76 -19.91
C ASP A 83 22.39 2.02 -20.55
N GLN A 84 22.67 1.03 -21.40
CA GLN A 84 21.66 0.32 -22.18
C GLN A 84 20.64 -0.44 -21.31
N TYR A 85 21.02 -0.86 -20.10
CA TYR A 85 20.11 -1.53 -19.17
C TYR A 85 19.18 -0.59 -18.42
N ALA A 86 19.44 0.73 -18.41
CA ALA A 86 18.48 1.70 -17.88
C ALA A 86 17.18 1.72 -18.70
N LEU A 87 17.25 1.36 -20.00
CA LEU A 87 16.09 1.27 -20.89
C LEU A 87 15.39 -0.10 -20.83
N GLU A 88 16.13 -1.21 -20.74
CA GLU A 88 15.53 -2.55 -20.54
C GLU A 88 14.97 -2.73 -19.12
N GLY A 89 15.50 -1.96 -18.17
CA GLY A 89 15.06 -1.89 -16.78
C GLY A 89 13.59 -1.51 -16.59
N PHE A 90 12.94 -0.89 -17.57
CA PHE A 90 11.49 -0.66 -17.53
C PHE A 90 10.66 -1.95 -17.53
N LYS A 91 11.24 -3.11 -17.87
CA LYS A 91 10.56 -4.42 -17.81
C LYS A 91 10.59 -5.06 -16.42
N VAL A 92 11.32 -4.48 -15.46
CA VAL A 92 11.47 -4.98 -14.09
C VAL A 92 11.12 -3.86 -13.10
N GLU A 93 10.33 -4.17 -12.07
CA GLU A 93 9.79 -3.20 -11.10
C GLU A 93 10.85 -2.72 -10.08
N ALA A 94 11.99 -2.22 -10.56
CA ALA A 94 13.02 -1.61 -9.72
C ALA A 94 12.61 -0.21 -9.22
N LEU A 95 13.12 0.17 -8.05
CA LEU A 95 12.88 1.51 -7.48
C LEU A 95 13.79 2.58 -8.07
N ASP A 96 15.02 2.21 -8.45
CA ASP A 96 15.95 3.11 -9.13
C ASP A 96 17.11 2.35 -9.80
N TYR A 97 17.90 3.07 -10.57
CA TYR A 97 19.11 2.60 -11.24
C TYR A 97 20.28 3.54 -10.94
N LEU A 98 21.42 2.96 -10.58
CA LEU A 98 22.69 3.65 -10.36
C LEU A 98 23.71 3.22 -11.40
N LEU A 99 24.11 4.15 -12.26
CA LEU A 99 25.13 3.92 -13.27
C LEU A 99 26.52 4.05 -12.66
N LYS A 100 27.36 3.02 -12.76
CA LYS A 100 28.75 3.04 -12.30
C LYS A 100 29.61 3.86 -13.27
N PRO A 101 30.52 4.73 -12.79
CA PRO A 101 30.72 5.08 -11.38
C PRO A 101 29.64 6.06 -10.89
N PHE A 102 29.11 5.84 -9.69
CA PHE A 102 28.19 6.76 -9.02
C PHE A 102 28.76 7.28 -7.71
N ASP A 103 28.44 8.52 -7.37
CA ASP A 103 28.85 9.16 -6.13
C ASP A 103 27.83 8.94 -4.98
N TYR A 104 28.14 9.49 -3.81
CA TYR A 104 27.26 9.40 -2.65
C TYR A 104 25.93 10.15 -2.85
N ALA A 105 25.93 11.26 -3.59
CA ALA A 105 24.72 12.05 -3.82
C ALA A 105 23.72 11.28 -4.70
N GLU A 106 24.22 10.60 -5.74
CA GLU A 106 23.42 9.71 -6.59
C GLU A 106 22.88 8.51 -5.80
N PHE A 107 23.73 7.85 -5.01
CA PHE A 107 23.29 6.78 -4.10
C PHE A 107 22.21 7.25 -3.12
N LEU A 108 22.41 8.41 -2.48
CA LEU A 108 21.49 8.95 -1.49
C LEU A 108 20.14 9.32 -2.13
N ALA A 109 20.14 9.84 -3.36
CA ALA A 109 18.92 10.10 -4.11
C ALA A 109 18.12 8.81 -4.35
N ALA A 110 18.78 7.74 -4.78
CA ALA A 110 18.15 6.42 -4.95
C ALA A 110 17.63 5.84 -3.63
N ALA A 111 18.43 5.91 -2.56
CA ALA A 111 18.04 5.46 -1.23
C ALA A 111 16.83 6.25 -0.68
N ASN A 112 16.75 7.55 -0.94
CA ASN A 112 15.60 8.38 -0.54
C ASN A 112 14.32 8.05 -1.33
N LYS A 113 14.43 7.68 -2.61
CA LYS A 113 13.28 7.14 -3.36
C LYS A 113 12.77 5.86 -2.73
N ALA A 114 13.67 4.96 -2.33
CA ALA A 114 13.29 3.77 -1.58
C ALA A 114 12.66 4.12 -0.23
N ASN A 115 13.23 5.04 0.55
CA ASN A 115 12.62 5.48 1.80
C ASN A 115 11.21 6.03 1.61
N THR A 116 11.00 6.89 0.60
CA THR A 116 9.68 7.43 0.25
C THR A 116 8.71 6.32 -0.15
N TRP A 117 9.14 5.35 -0.97
CA TRP A 117 8.31 4.22 -1.38
C TRP A 117 7.88 3.38 -0.17
N PHE A 118 8.83 3.04 0.70
CA PHE A 118 8.53 2.28 1.91
C PHE A 118 7.69 3.08 2.90
N GLU A 119 7.86 4.40 3.02
CA GLU A 119 6.97 5.25 3.82
C GLU A 119 5.56 5.32 3.25
N LEU A 120 5.38 5.28 1.93
CA LEU A 120 4.05 5.25 1.31
C LEU A 120 3.38 3.88 1.45
N VAL A 121 4.12 2.79 1.25
CA VAL A 121 3.58 1.42 1.34
C VAL A 121 3.39 1.00 2.79
N LYS A 122 4.38 1.23 3.66
CA LYS A 122 4.23 1.01 5.10
C LYS A 122 3.38 2.09 5.76
N GLY A 123 3.22 3.29 5.19
CA GLY A 123 2.22 4.26 5.62
C GLY A 123 0.80 3.79 5.32
N LYS A 124 0.58 3.15 4.15
CA LYS A 124 -0.67 2.43 3.85
C LYS A 124 -0.88 1.20 4.75
N GLN A 125 0.18 0.49 5.15
CA GLN A 125 0.08 -0.65 6.08
C GLN A 125 0.00 -0.23 7.56
N GLN A 126 0.59 0.90 7.96
CA GLN A 126 0.50 1.47 9.31
C GLN A 126 -0.84 2.17 9.53
N HIS A 127 -1.55 2.55 8.47
CA HIS A 127 -2.99 2.87 8.57
C HIS A 127 -3.87 1.65 8.87
N ILE A 128 -3.37 0.41 8.78
CA ILE A 128 -4.09 -0.80 9.22
C ILE A 128 -4.01 -0.98 10.76
N VAL A 129 -3.17 -0.19 11.44
CA VAL A 129 -3.30 0.11 12.89
C VAL A 129 -3.36 1.63 13.05
N SER A 130 -4.24 2.29 12.29
CA SER A 130 -4.63 3.65 12.62
C SER A 130 -5.52 3.59 13.86
N GLU A 131 -5.34 4.54 14.79
CA GLU A 131 -6.46 4.99 15.62
C GLU A 131 -7.68 5.04 14.70
N GLU A 132 -8.68 4.19 14.95
CA GLU A 132 -9.85 4.08 14.11
C GLU A 132 -10.37 5.49 13.88
N LYS A 133 -10.31 5.98 12.64
CA LYS A 133 -10.68 7.35 12.32
C LYS A 133 -12.08 7.59 12.90
N GLU A 134 -12.16 8.34 13.99
CA GLU A 134 -13.43 8.48 14.73
C GLU A 134 -14.36 9.50 14.07
N PHE A 135 -13.79 10.40 13.26
CA PHE A 135 -14.51 11.47 12.60
C PHE A 135 -13.86 11.91 11.27
N LEU A 136 -14.63 12.61 10.46
CA LEU A 136 -14.19 13.25 9.22
C LEU A 136 -14.68 14.71 9.17
N PHE A 137 -13.88 15.58 8.57
CA PHE A 137 -14.31 16.95 8.24
C PHE A 137 -14.77 17.00 6.79
N VAL A 138 -16.00 17.45 6.55
CA VAL A 138 -16.54 17.66 5.20
C VAL A 138 -16.90 19.11 4.97
N LYS A 139 -16.71 19.58 3.74
CA LYS A 139 -17.16 20.91 3.33
C LYS A 139 -18.61 20.80 2.88
N SER A 140 -19.49 21.52 3.55
CA SER A 140 -20.91 21.61 3.21
C SER A 140 -21.38 23.06 3.40
N GLU A 141 -22.07 23.62 2.41
CA GLU A 141 -22.69 24.96 2.48
C GLU A 141 -21.77 26.03 3.10
N TYR A 142 -20.54 26.15 2.57
CA TYR A 142 -19.50 27.11 2.99
C TYR A 142 -18.90 26.89 4.39
N LYS A 143 -19.19 25.77 5.05
CA LYS A 143 -18.67 25.42 6.38
C LYS A 143 -17.92 24.10 6.34
N GLN A 144 -17.01 23.91 7.30
CA GLN A 144 -16.47 22.59 7.60
C GLN A 144 -17.28 21.97 8.73
N LEU A 145 -17.87 20.81 8.46
CA LEU A 145 -18.63 20.04 9.43
C LEU A 145 -17.80 18.86 9.91
N ARG A 146 -17.65 18.71 11.23
CA ARG A 146 -17.10 17.51 11.84
C ARG A 146 -18.21 16.45 11.93
N ILE A 147 -17.99 15.31 11.29
CA ILE A 147 -18.92 14.18 11.22
C ILE A 147 -18.28 13.04 12.00
N ARG A 148 -18.93 12.58 13.08
CA ARG A 148 -18.49 11.37 13.78
C ARG A 148 -18.87 10.15 12.95
N LEU A 149 -17.92 9.24 12.75
CA LEU A 149 -18.13 8.07 11.92
C LEU A 149 -19.11 7.06 12.54
N ALA A 150 -19.14 6.97 13.88
CA ALA A 150 -20.12 6.16 14.61
C ALA A 150 -21.60 6.57 14.36
N ASP A 151 -21.82 7.82 13.94
CA ASP A 151 -23.14 8.37 13.64
C ASP A 151 -23.53 8.16 12.16
N VAL A 152 -22.62 7.71 11.29
CA VAL A 152 -22.91 7.52 9.86
C VAL A 152 -23.63 6.20 9.63
N MET A 153 -24.77 6.25 8.95
CA MET A 153 -25.53 5.08 8.51
C MET A 153 -25.04 4.58 7.15
N TYR A 154 -25.00 5.45 6.15
CA TYR A 154 -24.51 5.16 4.81
C TYR A 154 -24.20 6.44 4.03
N PHE A 155 -23.44 6.27 2.96
CA PHE A 155 -23.13 7.29 1.97
C PHE A 155 -23.81 6.94 0.66
N GLU A 156 -24.43 7.94 0.02
CA GLU A 156 -25.12 7.81 -1.26
C GLU A 156 -24.54 8.82 -2.25
N GLY A 157 -24.10 8.35 -3.41
CA GLY A 157 -23.63 9.22 -4.48
C GLY A 157 -24.78 9.91 -5.21
N LEU A 158 -24.66 11.23 -5.43
CA LEU A 158 -25.59 12.05 -6.20
C LEU A 158 -24.81 12.97 -7.16
N LYS A 159 -24.65 12.57 -8.43
CA LYS A 159 -23.81 13.27 -9.41
C LYS A 159 -22.40 13.50 -8.84
N ASP A 160 -21.99 14.77 -8.70
CA ASP A 160 -20.68 15.18 -8.17
C ASP A 160 -20.65 15.30 -6.63
N TYR A 161 -21.78 15.03 -5.98
CA TYR A 161 -21.95 15.13 -4.53
C TYR A 161 -22.10 13.75 -3.88
N ILE A 162 -21.81 13.71 -2.59
CA ILE A 162 -22.19 12.62 -1.69
C ILE A 162 -23.19 13.15 -0.67
N LYS A 163 -24.26 12.38 -0.46
CA LYS A 163 -25.14 12.47 0.69
C LYS A 163 -24.59 11.58 1.81
N ILE A 164 -24.34 12.19 2.96
CA ILE A 164 -23.94 11.50 4.19
C ILE A 164 -25.19 11.39 5.06
N TRP A 165 -25.70 10.18 5.24
CA TRP A 165 -26.88 9.92 6.08
C TRP A 165 -26.43 9.58 7.50
N LEU A 166 -26.89 10.39 8.46
CA LEU A 166 -26.51 10.29 9.87
C LEU A 166 -27.68 9.79 10.73
N LYS A 167 -27.36 9.10 11.83
CA LYS A 167 -28.30 8.75 12.89
C LYS A 167 -29.01 10.00 13.39
N ASP A 168 -30.30 9.85 13.68
CA ASP A 168 -31.15 10.90 14.27
C ASP A 168 -31.22 12.22 13.49
N ASN A 169 -30.76 12.23 12.23
CA ASN A 169 -30.83 13.40 11.35
C ASN A 169 -31.82 13.14 10.20
N PRO A 170 -32.88 13.96 10.07
CA PRO A 170 -33.87 13.77 9.01
C PRO A 170 -33.34 14.11 7.61
N LYS A 171 -32.21 14.84 7.49
CA LYS A 171 -31.65 15.26 6.21
C LYS A 171 -30.18 14.86 6.08
N PRO A 172 -29.73 14.45 4.89
CA PRO A 172 -28.32 14.13 4.67
C PRO A 172 -27.47 15.40 4.62
N VAL A 173 -26.21 15.28 5.02
CA VAL A 173 -25.19 16.30 4.75
C VAL A 173 -24.68 16.12 3.32
N LEU A 174 -24.62 17.20 2.54
CA LEU A 174 -24.11 17.19 1.17
C LEU A 174 -22.66 17.67 1.12
N THR A 175 -21.78 16.89 0.50
CA THR A 175 -20.37 17.26 0.29
C THR A 175 -19.97 17.03 -1.17
N LEU A 176 -19.15 17.91 -1.73
CA LEU A 176 -18.63 17.80 -3.10
C LEU A 176 -17.38 16.92 -3.11
N MET A 177 -17.56 15.60 -3.29
CA MET A 177 -16.47 14.62 -3.42
C MET A 177 -16.97 13.36 -4.13
N SER A 178 -16.05 12.52 -4.62
CA SER A 178 -16.41 11.22 -5.22
C SER A 178 -16.47 10.10 -4.18
N LEU A 179 -17.34 9.10 -4.40
CA LEU A 179 -17.41 7.91 -3.52
C LEU A 179 -16.09 7.15 -3.48
N LYS A 180 -15.31 7.15 -4.57
CA LYS A 180 -14.00 6.51 -4.61
C LYS A 180 -13.02 7.18 -3.65
N THR A 181 -12.94 8.52 -3.70
CA THR A 181 -12.12 9.30 -2.78
C THR A 181 -12.56 9.11 -1.33
N LEU A 182 -13.87 9.03 -1.09
CA LEU A 182 -14.38 8.79 0.26
C LEU A 182 -14.05 7.37 0.75
N GLU A 183 -14.17 6.36 -0.10
CA GLU A 183 -13.84 4.97 0.22
C GLU A 183 -12.38 4.80 0.69
N GLU A 184 -11.44 5.49 0.03
CA GLU A 184 -10.01 5.51 0.40
C GLU A 184 -9.74 6.16 1.77
N GLU A 185 -10.68 6.96 2.29
CA GLU A 185 -10.56 7.71 3.54
C GLU A 185 -11.28 7.06 4.73
N LEU A 186 -12.08 6.02 4.50
CA LEU A 186 -12.91 5.36 5.52
C LEU A 186 -12.24 4.09 6.05
N PRO A 187 -12.37 3.78 7.36
CA PRO A 187 -11.90 2.50 7.88
C PRO A 187 -12.67 1.33 7.25
N GLU A 188 -11.98 0.45 6.53
CA GLU A 188 -12.59 -0.74 5.89
C GLU A 188 -13.21 -1.72 6.90
N THR A 189 -12.81 -1.64 8.17
CA THR A 189 -13.41 -2.41 9.27
C THR A 189 -14.82 -1.96 9.62
N HIS A 190 -15.16 -0.69 9.33
CA HIS A 190 -16.43 -0.07 9.68
C HIS A 190 -17.33 0.19 8.48
N PHE A 191 -16.74 0.42 7.31
CA PHE A 191 -17.46 0.82 6.10
C PHE A 191 -17.12 -0.10 4.94
N MET A 192 -18.13 -0.43 4.14
CA MET A 192 -17.95 -1.24 2.95
C MET A 192 -18.72 -0.65 1.77
N ARG A 193 -18.07 -0.55 0.62
CA ARG A 193 -18.74 -0.28 -0.64
C ARG A 193 -19.49 -1.51 -1.10
N VAL A 194 -20.79 -1.33 -1.38
CA VAL A 194 -21.70 -2.43 -1.74
C VAL A 194 -22.40 -2.19 -3.08
N HIS A 195 -22.34 -0.96 -3.59
CA HIS A 195 -22.88 -0.58 -4.89
C HIS A 195 -22.04 0.56 -5.47
N ARG A 196 -22.10 0.78 -6.79
CA ARG A 196 -21.41 1.91 -7.43
C ARG A 196 -21.76 3.27 -6.82
N SER A 197 -22.95 3.37 -6.23
CA SER A 197 -23.52 4.58 -5.61
C SER A 197 -23.63 4.51 -4.08
N PHE A 198 -23.20 3.43 -3.42
CA PHE A 198 -23.37 3.28 -1.97
C PHE A 198 -22.16 2.70 -1.25
N ILE A 199 -21.81 3.33 -0.14
CA ILE A 199 -20.95 2.80 0.92
C ILE A 199 -21.79 2.74 2.19
N VAL A 200 -21.81 1.59 2.87
CA VAL A 200 -22.64 1.38 4.07
C VAL A 200 -21.76 1.24 5.31
N SER A 201 -22.28 1.66 6.46
CA SER A 201 -21.70 1.32 7.76
C SER A 201 -22.07 -0.12 8.12
N LEU A 202 -21.07 -0.96 8.34
CA LEU A 202 -21.25 -2.37 8.72
C LEU A 202 -21.95 -2.52 10.07
N ASN A 203 -21.62 -1.66 11.04
CA ASN A 203 -22.22 -1.66 12.39
C ASN A 203 -23.69 -1.20 12.43
N ASN A 204 -24.22 -0.65 11.34
CA ASN A 204 -25.59 -0.12 11.28
C ASN A 204 -26.52 -0.98 10.38
N ILE A 205 -26.04 -2.12 9.89
CA ILE A 205 -26.85 -3.07 9.13
C ILE A 205 -27.88 -3.70 10.06
N GLU A 206 -29.17 -3.50 9.77
CA GLU A 206 -30.28 -4.05 10.56
C GLU A 206 -30.73 -5.41 10.02
N VAL A 207 -30.87 -5.52 8.70
CA VAL A 207 -31.35 -6.73 8.04
C VAL A 207 -30.58 -6.97 6.75
N ILE A 208 -30.25 -8.23 6.49
CA ILE A 208 -29.71 -8.71 5.23
C ILE A 208 -30.72 -9.70 4.64
N GLU A 209 -31.31 -9.37 3.49
CA GLU A 209 -32.27 -10.22 2.80
C GLU A 209 -31.93 -10.29 1.31
N ARG A 210 -31.67 -11.50 0.78
CA ARG A 210 -31.46 -11.73 -0.67
C ARG A 210 -30.46 -10.74 -1.32
N SER A 211 -29.30 -10.51 -0.68
CA SER A 211 -28.29 -9.53 -1.13
C SER A 211 -28.78 -8.06 -1.11
N GLN A 212 -29.79 -7.75 -0.30
CA GLN A 212 -30.17 -6.39 0.07
C GLN A 212 -29.81 -6.12 1.52
N ILE A 213 -29.34 -4.91 1.78
CA ILE A 213 -29.02 -4.38 3.09
C ILE A 213 -30.12 -3.40 3.46
N ILE A 214 -30.68 -3.52 4.66
CA ILE A 214 -31.63 -2.57 5.22
C ILE A 214 -30.97 -1.80 6.35
N ILE A 215 -30.96 -0.47 6.23
CA ILE A 215 -30.45 0.47 7.25
C ILE A 215 -31.46 1.61 7.36
N ASN A 216 -32.03 1.86 8.54
CA ASN A 216 -33.02 2.92 8.78
C ASN A 216 -34.11 2.97 7.70
N LYS A 217 -34.74 1.82 7.42
CA LYS A 217 -35.78 1.60 6.39
C LYS A 217 -35.32 1.79 4.93
N GLN A 218 -34.09 2.23 4.67
CA GLN A 218 -33.53 2.32 3.33
C GLN A 218 -33.08 0.93 2.88
N ARG A 219 -33.51 0.52 1.68
CA ARG A 219 -33.04 -0.71 1.02
C ARG A 219 -31.91 -0.40 0.06
N ILE A 220 -30.77 -1.07 0.23
CA ILE A 220 -29.56 -0.90 -0.57
C ILE A 220 -29.18 -2.26 -1.18
N THR A 221 -29.22 -2.36 -2.51
CA THR A 221 -28.83 -3.58 -3.22
C THR A 221 -27.33 -3.71 -3.28
N VAL A 222 -26.81 -4.90 -2.97
CA VAL A 222 -25.40 -5.24 -3.20
C VAL A 222 -25.22 -5.63 -4.66
N SER A 223 -24.44 -4.87 -5.43
CA SER A 223 -24.20 -5.21 -6.84
C SER A 223 -23.19 -6.34 -6.98
N GLU A 224 -23.26 -7.07 -8.10
CA GLU A 224 -22.45 -8.28 -8.36
C GLU A 224 -20.95 -8.08 -8.10
N GLN A 225 -20.39 -6.93 -8.50
CA GLN A 225 -18.98 -6.58 -8.25
C GLN A 225 -18.57 -6.64 -6.77
N TYR A 226 -19.46 -6.26 -5.85
CA TYR A 226 -19.17 -6.19 -4.41
C TYR A 226 -19.71 -7.39 -3.63
N LYS A 227 -20.45 -8.28 -4.29
CA LYS A 227 -21.20 -9.36 -3.66
C LYS A 227 -20.31 -10.39 -2.97
N ALA A 228 -19.19 -10.77 -3.58
CA ALA A 228 -18.26 -11.74 -2.99
C ALA A 228 -17.68 -11.25 -1.65
N LYS A 229 -17.10 -10.04 -1.62
CA LYS A 229 -16.55 -9.41 -0.40
C LYS A 229 -17.63 -9.24 0.67
N PHE A 230 -18.84 -8.86 0.28
CA PHE A 230 -19.96 -8.72 1.21
C PHE A 230 -20.40 -10.06 1.82
N LEU A 231 -20.53 -11.12 1.01
CA LEU A 231 -20.89 -12.45 1.52
C LEU A 231 -19.85 -13.03 2.48
N GLU A 232 -18.56 -12.80 2.21
CA GLU A 232 -17.47 -13.17 3.13
C GLU A 232 -17.61 -12.45 4.48
N PHE A 233 -17.90 -11.15 4.46
CA PHE A 233 -18.20 -10.40 5.68
C PHE A 233 -19.39 -10.99 6.45
N VAL A 234 -20.47 -11.34 5.76
CA VAL A 234 -21.65 -11.95 6.41
C VAL A 234 -21.30 -13.29 7.03
N ALA A 235 -20.62 -14.17 6.29
CA ALA A 235 -20.23 -15.50 6.78
C ALA A 235 -19.37 -15.41 8.04
N ARG A 236 -18.36 -14.51 8.05
CA ARG A 236 -17.46 -14.33 9.20
C ARG A 236 -18.16 -13.83 10.48
N ASN A 237 -19.28 -13.15 10.34
CA ASN A 237 -20.02 -12.55 11.45
C ASN A 237 -21.37 -13.24 11.73
N SER A 238 -21.64 -14.36 11.05
CA SER A 238 -22.83 -15.17 11.33
C SER A 238 -22.51 -16.17 12.44
N ILE A 239 -23.43 -16.35 13.36
CA ILE A 239 -23.38 -17.47 14.31
C ILE A 239 -23.94 -18.67 13.56
N ASP A 240 -23.12 -19.71 13.37
CA ASP A 240 -23.56 -20.96 12.73
C ASP A 240 -24.78 -21.50 13.46
N PHE A 241 -25.91 -21.57 12.75
CA PHE A 241 -27.03 -22.41 13.14
C PHE A 241 -26.84 -23.74 12.43
N ASN A 242 -26.20 -24.69 13.12
CA ASN A 242 -26.29 -26.11 12.76
C ASN A 242 -27.76 -26.57 12.70
#